data_AF-A0A9C7FJZ9-F1
#
_entry.id   AF-A0A9C7FJZ9-F1
#
_cell.length_a   1.000
_cell.length_b   1.000
_cell.length_c   1.000
_cell.angle_alpha   90.00
_cell.angle_beta   90.00
_cell.angle_gamma   90.00
#
_symmetry.space_group_name_H-M   'P 1'
#
loop_
_entity.id
_entity.type
_entity.pdbx_description
1 polymer ?
#
loop_
_entity_poly.entity_id
_entity_poly.type
_entity_poly.pdbx_seq_one_letter_code
_entity_poly.pdbx_strand_id
1 'polypeptide(L)' 'MNSTKMRFFSIFTILAVLGLTGCGSIESAAQEDCTSIGWQIGSKGYQDCYKARLYERKLDYSLPPGDKPSPSLL' A
#
# COMPACT_ATOMS: atom_id res chain seq x y z
N MET A 1 -39.19 -4.95 7.41
CA MET A 1 -37.92 -5.62 7.07
C MET A 1 -37.09 -5.71 8.35
N ASN A 2 -36.82 -6.92 8.87
CA ASN A 2 -36.28 -7.11 10.21
C ASN A 2 -34.92 -6.43 10.41
N SER A 3 -34.86 -5.48 11.35
CA SER A 3 -33.69 -4.65 11.68
C SER A 3 -32.40 -5.48 11.88
N THR A 4 -32.53 -6.70 12.41
CA THR A 4 -31.42 -7.62 12.66
C THR A 4 -30.74 -8.10 11.38
N LYS A 5 -31.49 -8.42 10.31
CA LYS A 5 -30.91 -8.82 9.02
C LYS A 5 -30.13 -7.67 8.39
N MET A 6 -30.66 -6.45 8.49
CA MET A 6 -30.01 -5.26 7.94
C MET A 6 -28.69 -4.96 8.64
N ARG A 7 -28.62 -5.13 9.97
CA ARG A 7 -27.38 -4.98 10.75
C ARG A 7 -26.29 -5.99 10.33
N PHE A 8 -26.65 -7.25 10.10
CA PHE A 8 -25.68 -8.26 9.65
C PHE A 8 -25.11 -7.94 8.27
N PHE A 9 -25.96 -7.51 7.33
CA PHE A 9 -25.48 -7.07 6.02
C PHE A 9 -24.54 -5.87 6.14
N SER A 10 -24.88 -4.86 6.95
CA SER A 10 -23.99 -3.70 7.16
C SER A 10 -22.63 -4.09 7.74
N ILE A 11 -22.59 -4.99 8.72
CA ILE A 11 -21.33 -5.47 9.33
C ILE A 11 -20.49 -6.21 8.28
N PHE A 12 -21.10 -7.07 7.48
CA PHE A 12 -20.40 -7.78 6.41
C PHE A 12 -19.83 -6.83 5.36
N THR A 13 -20.59 -5.81 4.95
CA THR A 13 -20.11 -4.81 3.99
C THR A 13 -18.92 -4.02 4.53
N ILE A 14 -18.93 -3.64 5.82
CA ILE A 14 -17.82 -2.92 6.45
C ILE A 14 -16.56 -3.80 6.50
N LEU A 15 -16.71 -5.07 6.91
CA LEU A 15 -15.61 -6.04 6.92
C LEU A 15 -15.02 -6.28 5.53
N ALA A 16 -15.88 -6.37 4.50
CA ALA A 16 -15.44 -6.52 3.12
C ALA A 16 -14.64 -5.31 2.64
N VAL A 17 -15.11 -4.09 2.90
CA VAL A 17 -14.41 -2.85 2.52
C VAL A 17 -13.06 -2.73 3.22
N LEU A 18 -12.97 -3.09 4.50
CA LEU A 18 -11.70 -3.10 5.25
C LEU A 18 -10.75 -4.21 4.77
N GLY A 19 -11.26 -5.33 4.28
CA GLY A 19 -10.44 -6.39 3.68
C GLY A 19 -9.88 -6.05 2.29
N LEU A 20 -10.50 -5.09 1.60
CA LEU A 20 -10.09 -4.62 0.27
C LEU A 20 -8.99 -3.53 0.33
N THR A 21 -8.67 -2.96 1.49
CA THR A 21 -7.61 -1.94 1.64
C THR A 21 -6.19 -2.52 1.70
N GLY A 22 -5.95 -3.68 1.08
CA GLY A 22 -4.66 -4.38 1.08
C GLY A 22 -3.56 -3.75 0.21
N CYS A 23 -3.81 -2.61 -0.43
CA CYS A 23 -2.78 -1.92 -1.21
C CYS A 23 -1.91 -1.05 -0.29
N GLY A 24 -0.77 -1.59 0.14
CA GLY A 24 0.29 -0.80 0.76
C GLY A 24 0.87 0.23 -0.22
N SER A 25 1.41 1.33 0.30
CA SER A 25 2.16 2.30 -0.50
C SER A 25 3.61 1.86 -0.70
N ILE A 26 4.28 2.44 -1.70
CA ILE A 26 5.71 2.19 -1.95
C ILE A 26 6.55 2.56 -0.70
N GLU A 27 6.16 3.62 0.00
CA GLU A 27 6.78 4.06 1.26
C GLU A 27 6.60 3.03 2.38
N SER A 28 5.37 2.53 2.58
CA SER A 28 5.11 1.54 3.63
C SER A 28 5.92 0.27 3.42
N ALA A 29 6.04 -0.17 2.18
CA ALA A 29 6.78 -1.38 1.85
C ALA A 29 8.31 -1.18 1.94
N ALA A 30 8.82 0.00 1.55
CA ALA A 30 10.23 0.35 1.77
C ALA A 30 10.58 0.44 3.27
N GLN A 31 9.65 0.93 4.09
CA GLN A 31 9.82 0.96 5.54
C GLN A 31 9.88 -0.45 6.12
N GLU A 32 8.95 -1.34 5.75
CA GLU A 32 8.94 -2.74 6.19
C GLU A 32 10.20 -3.51 5.80
N ASP A 33 10.73 -3.30 4.59
CA ASP A 33 12.00 -3.90 4.17
C ASP A 33 13.15 -3.52 5.12
N CYS A 34 13.21 -2.25 5.53
CA CYS A 34 14.30 -1.78 6.38
C CYS A 34 14.13 -2.16 7.85
N THR A 35 12.89 -2.14 8.37
CA THR A 35 12.61 -2.55 9.75
C THR A 35 12.71 -4.06 9.93
N SER A 36 12.36 -4.86 8.92
CA SER A 36 12.50 -6.32 8.96
C SER A 36 13.96 -6.80 8.99
N ILE A 37 14.88 -6.01 8.42
CA ILE A 37 16.34 -6.21 8.55
C ILE A 37 16.84 -5.85 9.98
N GLY A 38 16.03 -5.15 10.77
CA GLY A 38 16.34 -4.76 12.15
C GLY A 38 16.77 -3.29 12.30
N TRP A 39 16.71 -2.49 11.24
CA TRP A 39 17.01 -1.06 11.36
C TRP A 39 15.91 -0.32 12.11
N GLN A 40 16.31 0.47 13.11
CA GLN A 40 15.40 1.32 13.88
C GLN A 40 15.08 2.60 13.12
N ILE A 41 13.79 2.96 13.04
CA ILE A 41 13.32 4.17 12.39
C ILE A 41 14.03 5.39 13.00
N GLY A 42 14.59 6.25 12.15
CA GLY A 42 15.35 7.44 12.57
C GLY A 42 16.85 7.20 12.75
N SER A 43 17.33 5.96 12.75
CA SER A 43 18.76 5.67 12.69
C SER A 43 19.35 6.01 11.32
N LYS A 44 20.65 6.30 11.26
CA LYS A 44 21.34 6.55 9.98
C LYS A 44 21.19 5.36 9.02
N GLY A 45 21.37 4.14 9.50
CA GLY A 45 21.23 2.92 8.68
C GLY A 45 19.81 2.71 8.15
N TYR A 46 18.78 3.04 8.94
CA TYR A 46 17.40 3.06 8.46
C TYR A 46 17.21 4.05 7.32
N GLN A 47 17.71 5.29 7.45
CA GLN A 47 17.53 6.32 6.42
C GLN A 47 18.22 5.94 5.10
N ASP A 48 19.43 5.40 5.20
CA ASP A 48 20.19 4.94 4.04
C ASP A 48 19.47 3.77 3.35
N CYS A 49 19.01 2.77 4.11
CA CYS A 49 18.21 1.66 3.61
C CYS A 49 16.90 2.13 2.96
N TYR A 50 16.15 2.97 3.68
CA TYR A 50 14.82 3.43 3.27
C TYR A 50 14.91 4.20 1.96
N LYS A 51 15.90 5.10 1.83
CA LYS A 51 16.15 5.85 0.59
C LYS A 51 16.47 4.93 -0.59
N ALA A 52 17.30 3.90 -0.38
CA ALA A 52 17.65 2.95 -1.43
C ALA A 52 16.43 2.13 -1.87
N ARG A 53 15.69 1.54 -0.93
CA ARG A 53 14.51 0.71 -1.23
C ARG A 53 13.37 1.51 -1.85
N LEU A 54 13.16 2.73 -1.39
CA LEU A 54 12.17 3.63 -1.96
C LEU A 54 12.52 4.00 -3.41
N TYR A 55 13.81 4.19 -3.71
CA TYR A 55 14.28 4.48 -5.07
C TYR A 55 14.09 3.30 -6.02
N GLU A 56 14.51 2.10 -5.62
CA GLU A 56 14.33 0.87 -6.42
C GLU A 56 12.84 0.64 -6.75
N ARG A 57 11.98 0.65 -5.74
CA ARG A 57 10.54 0.43 -5.94
C ARG A 57 9.92 1.53 -6.82
N LYS A 58 10.32 2.79 -6.66
CA LYS A 58 9.83 3.87 -7.54
C LYS A 58 10.21 3.66 -9.00
N LEU A 59 11.38 3.07 -9.27
CA LEU A 59 11.75 2.68 -10.63
C LEU A 59 10.88 1.51 -11.12
N ASP A 60 10.70 0.48 -10.30
CA ASP A 60 9.91 -0.71 -10.68
C ASP A 60 8.44 -0.38 -10.98
N TYR A 61 7.85 0.56 -10.24
CA TYR A 61 6.48 1.02 -10.44
C TYR A 61 6.37 2.23 -11.37
N SER A 62 7.48 2.75 -11.90
CA SER A 62 7.43 3.84 -12.87
C SER A 62 6.94 3.34 -14.23
N LEU A 63 6.17 4.17 -14.92
CA LEU A 63 5.81 3.90 -16.30
C LEU A 63 7.07 3.94 -17.18
N PRO A 64 7.17 3.05 -18.19
CA PRO A 64 8.21 3.15 -19.20
C PRO A 64 8.25 4.56 -19.81
N PRO A 65 9.42 5.06 -20.24
CA PRO A 65 9.50 6.33 -20.94
C PRO A 65 8.58 6.35 -22.17
N GLY A 66 7.61 7.27 -22.17
CA GLY A 66 6.64 7.40 -23.27
C GLY A 66 5.30 6.70 -23.03
N ASP A 67 5.19 5.85 -22.01
CA ASP A 67 3.92 5.25 -21.61
C ASP A 67 3.06 6.27 -20.86
N LYS A 68 1.81 6.40 -21.27
CA LYS A 68 0.81 7.25 -20.62
C LYS A 68 -0.45 6.41 -20.42
N PRO A 69 -1.12 6.50 -19.26
CA PRO A 69 -2.37 5.79 -19.08
C PRO A 69 -3.35 6.21 -20.19
N SER A 70 -3.83 5.24 -20.95
CA SER A 70 -4.85 5.49 -21.97
C SER A 70 -6.12 5.94 -21.26
N PRO A 71 -6.89 6.88 -21.83
CA PRO A 71 -8.20 7.22 -21.26
C PRO A 71 -9.05 5.95 -21.13
N SER A 72 -9.43 5.61 -19.91
CA SER A 72 -10.37 4.52 -19.65
C SER A 72 -11.76 4.95 -20.15
N LEU A 73 -12.35 4.17 -21.07
CA LEU A 73 -13.71 4.39 -21.59
C LEU A 73 -14.79 3.90 -20.61
N LEU A 74 -14.70 4.32 -19.35
CA LEU A 74 -15.74 4.12 -18.33
C LEU A 74 -16.46 5.43 -18.04
#